data_AF-F3NM50-F1
#
_entry.id   AF-F3NM50-F1
#
_cell.length_a   1.000
_cell.length_b   1.000
_cell.length_c   1.000
_cell.angle_alpha   90.00
_cell.angle_beta   90.00
_cell.angle_gamma   90.00
#
_symmetry.space_group_name_H-M   'P 1'
#
loop_
_entity.id
_entity.type
_entity.pdbx_description
1 polymer ?
#
loop_
_entity_poly.entity_id
_entity_poly.type
_entity_poly.pdbx_seq_one_letter_code
_entity_poly.pdbx_strand_id
1 'polypeptide(L)'
;MASTAATASLSAALPLPRRPLPDEGAAGATDTAGPACAAGPAGSADEAVRRWYEDELGWATAAGPPVRLLTGLRFDVLDVPRAAGAAALGRLDPACPVALHGDRVRLLVAAGAAEELPGLLEWLEWGSLPLDLRALGAGGGITAPLPVPAPAAGAQGAAVWLRPPVPGREVESSLPAVPAWGGGGGAPGLVRLVETVATECHRIRLRRTAAQPLAFS
;
A
#
# COMPACT_ATOMS: atom_id res chain seq x y z
N MET A 1 -36.95 34.98 -6.01
CA MET A 1 -37.95 34.17 -6.74
C MET A 1 -37.42 32.74 -6.82
N ALA A 2 -38.15 31.81 -6.19
CA ALA A 2 -38.21 30.33 -6.30
C ALA A 2 -36.89 29.53 -6.46
N SER A 3 -36.48 28.69 -5.49
CA SER A 3 -36.96 27.31 -5.20
C SER A 3 -36.65 26.33 -6.34
N THR A 4 -36.00 25.18 -6.15
CA THR A 4 -36.46 24.04 -5.33
C THR A 4 -35.34 23.01 -5.09
N ALA A 5 -35.29 22.47 -3.88
CA ALA A 5 -34.53 21.31 -3.46
C ALA A 5 -35.14 19.99 -3.99
N ALA A 6 -34.31 18.99 -4.30
CA ALA A 6 -34.79 17.62 -4.54
C ALA A 6 -34.22 16.68 -3.47
N THR A 7 -35.17 16.19 -2.67
CA THR A 7 -35.06 15.28 -1.54
C THR A 7 -34.79 13.83 -1.99
N ALA A 8 -34.25 13.07 -1.04
CA ALA A 8 -33.96 11.64 -1.01
C ALA A 8 -34.97 10.69 -1.68
N SER A 9 -34.46 9.53 -2.10
CA SER A 9 -35.26 8.33 -2.31
C SER A 9 -34.62 7.14 -1.56
N LEU A 10 -35.17 6.86 -0.37
CA LEU A 10 -35.09 5.57 0.30
C LEU A 10 -36.28 4.75 -0.21
N SER A 11 -36.03 3.57 -0.80
CA SER A 11 -37.11 2.61 -1.04
C SER A 11 -36.73 1.23 -0.50
N ALA A 12 -37.69 0.70 0.24
CA ALA A 12 -37.62 -0.40 1.16
C ALA A 12 -37.66 -1.79 0.52
N ALA A 13 -37.15 -2.75 1.30
CA ALA A 13 -37.63 -4.11 1.53
C ALA A 13 -38.43 -4.83 0.40
N LEU A 14 -37.84 -5.90 -0.13
CA LEU A 14 -38.59 -7.01 -0.71
C LEU A 14 -38.33 -8.31 0.11
N PRO A 15 -39.40 -9.03 0.52
CA PRO A 15 -39.32 -10.22 1.35
C PRO A 15 -39.04 -11.51 0.56
N LEU A 16 -38.48 -12.50 1.27
CA LEU A 16 -38.06 -13.86 0.88
C LEU A 16 -39.09 -14.69 0.09
N PRO A 17 -38.65 -15.66 -0.73
CA PRO A 17 -39.33 -16.95 -0.86
C PRO A 17 -38.78 -17.98 0.15
N ARG A 18 -39.69 -18.68 0.84
CA ARG A 18 -39.41 -19.75 1.81
C ARG A 18 -39.35 -21.14 1.15
N ARG A 19 -38.61 -22.04 1.86
CA ARG A 19 -38.70 -23.52 1.99
C ARG A 19 -37.88 -24.41 1.04
N PRO A 20 -37.57 -25.68 1.41
CA PRO A 20 -37.95 -26.44 2.63
C PRO A 20 -36.77 -27.03 3.45
N LEU A 21 -37.09 -27.51 4.67
CA LEU A 21 -36.22 -28.35 5.51
C LEU A 21 -36.16 -29.78 4.96
N PRO A 22 -35.00 -30.45 4.92
CA PRO A 22 -34.90 -31.90 4.86
C PRO A 22 -34.84 -32.52 6.26
N ASP A 23 -35.54 -33.64 6.42
CA ASP A 23 -35.62 -34.51 7.62
C ASP A 23 -34.25 -34.99 8.12
N GLU A 24 -34.12 -35.10 9.44
CA GLU A 24 -32.99 -35.78 10.09
C GLU A 24 -33.17 -37.31 10.07
N GLY A 25 -32.09 -38.01 9.72
CA GLY A 25 -32.03 -39.47 9.76
C GLY A 25 -30.58 -39.98 9.90
N ALA A 26 -30.12 -40.01 11.14
CA ALA A 26 -29.11 -40.89 11.77
C ALA A 26 -27.96 -41.56 10.97
N ALA A 27 -26.75 -41.30 11.49
CA ALA A 27 -25.66 -42.25 11.81
C ALA A 27 -25.10 -43.21 10.74
N GLY A 28 -23.81 -43.01 10.44
CA GLY A 28 -22.95 -44.01 9.79
C GLY A 28 -21.54 -43.48 9.57
N ALA A 29 -20.70 -43.55 10.60
CA ALA A 29 -19.26 -43.29 10.50
C ALA A 29 -18.57 -44.41 9.72
N THR A 30 -17.80 -44.08 8.68
CA THR A 30 -16.50 -44.72 8.42
C THR A 30 -15.52 -43.71 7.82
N ASP A 31 -14.30 -43.87 8.30
CA ASP A 31 -13.08 -43.10 8.13
C ASP A 31 -12.57 -43.06 6.68
N THR A 32 -12.15 -41.87 6.22
CA THR A 32 -11.12 -41.74 5.19
C THR A 32 -10.34 -40.45 5.44
N ALA A 33 -9.09 -40.61 5.87
CA ALA A 33 -8.10 -39.56 6.06
C ALA A 33 -7.60 -38.96 4.74
N GLY A 34 -7.53 -37.62 4.66
CA GLY A 34 -6.82 -36.85 3.62
C GLY A 34 -7.11 -35.35 3.74
N PRO A 35 -6.10 -34.44 3.84
CA PRO A 35 -6.25 -33.21 4.61
C PRO A 35 -6.75 -32.05 3.76
N ALA A 36 -7.69 -31.28 4.30
CA ALA A 36 -7.74 -29.86 4.04
C ALA A 36 -8.12 -29.19 5.36
N CYS A 37 -7.11 -28.64 6.05
CA CYS A 37 -7.32 -27.74 7.16
C CYS A 37 -8.33 -26.69 6.70
N ALA A 38 -9.50 -26.66 7.34
CA ALA A 38 -10.50 -25.64 7.10
C ALA A 38 -9.82 -24.28 7.22
N ALA A 39 -9.67 -23.58 6.10
CA ALA A 39 -9.17 -22.22 6.09
C ALA A 39 -10.05 -21.42 7.05
N GLY A 40 -9.47 -20.99 8.17
CA GLY A 40 -10.18 -20.16 9.13
C GLY A 40 -10.67 -18.87 8.47
N PRO A 41 -11.50 -18.06 9.15
CA PRO A 41 -12.01 -16.79 8.62
C PRO A 41 -10.91 -15.81 8.14
N ALA A 42 -9.66 -15.99 8.60
CA ALA A 42 -8.51 -15.24 8.10
C ALA A 42 -8.10 -15.63 6.67
N GLY A 43 -8.18 -16.92 6.30
CA GLY A 43 -7.84 -17.39 4.95
C GLY A 43 -8.83 -16.91 3.90
N SER A 44 -10.11 -16.79 4.25
CA SER A 44 -11.13 -16.20 3.37
C SER A 44 -11.02 -14.68 3.27
N ALA A 45 -10.61 -13.99 4.33
CA ALA A 45 -10.34 -12.55 4.29
C ALA A 45 -9.12 -12.22 3.42
N ASP A 46 -8.01 -12.96 3.56
CA ASP A 46 -6.82 -12.79 2.74
C ASP A 46 -7.10 -13.09 1.26
N GLU A 47 -7.92 -14.11 0.97
CA GLU A 47 -8.42 -14.41 -0.37
C GLU A 47 -9.20 -13.24 -0.98
N ALA A 48 -10.11 -12.64 -0.20
CA ALA A 48 -10.89 -11.50 -0.65
C ALA A 48 -10.02 -10.26 -0.92
N VAL A 49 -9.04 -9.98 -0.05
CA VAL A 49 -8.07 -8.90 -0.24
C VAL A 49 -7.24 -9.13 -1.50
N ARG A 50 -6.76 -10.36 -1.72
CA ARG A 50 -5.98 -10.72 -2.89
C ARG A 50 -6.75 -10.46 -4.18
N ARG A 51 -7.98 -10.97 -4.25
CA ARG A 51 -8.86 -10.81 -5.41
C ARG A 51 -9.16 -9.35 -5.68
N TRP A 52 -9.39 -8.54 -4.65
CA TRP A 52 -9.59 -7.10 -4.83
C TRP A 52 -8.38 -6.43 -5.51
N TYR A 53 -7.16 -6.74 -5.07
CA TYR A 53 -5.95 -6.17 -5.68
C TYR A 53 -5.73 -6.65 -7.13
N GLU A 54 -5.99 -7.92 -7.40
CA GLU A 54 -5.85 -8.52 -8.73
C GLU A 54 -6.92 -8.02 -9.70
N ASP A 55 -8.17 -7.88 -9.27
CA ASP A 55 -9.30 -7.53 -10.12
C ASP A 55 -9.44 -6.00 -10.30
N GLU A 56 -9.35 -5.22 -9.21
CA GLU A 56 -9.63 -3.76 -9.25
C GLU A 56 -8.41 -2.92 -9.65
N LEU A 57 -7.21 -3.37 -9.26
CA LEU A 57 -5.95 -2.66 -9.52
C LEU A 57 -5.05 -3.39 -10.51
N GLY A 58 -5.34 -4.66 -10.82
CA GLY A 58 -4.49 -5.49 -11.69
C GLY A 58 -3.12 -5.77 -11.09
N TRP A 59 -2.94 -5.63 -9.77
CA TRP A 59 -1.63 -5.77 -9.15
C TRP A 59 -1.34 -7.23 -8.84
N ALA A 60 -0.15 -7.69 -9.23
CA ALA A 60 0.27 -9.06 -8.93
C ALA A 60 0.47 -9.25 -7.43
N THR A 61 -0.05 -10.35 -6.92
CA THR A 61 0.06 -10.69 -5.50
C THR A 61 0.76 -12.04 -5.31
N ALA A 62 1.34 -12.25 -4.13
CA ALA A 62 1.80 -13.54 -3.68
C ALA A 62 0.93 -14.05 -2.54
N ALA A 63 0.58 -15.34 -2.61
CA ALA A 63 -0.16 -16.02 -1.55
C ALA A 63 0.66 -16.12 -0.26
N GLY A 64 -0.05 -16.06 0.87
CA GLY A 64 0.50 -16.19 2.23
C GLY A 64 -0.16 -15.17 3.17
N PRO A 65 -0.37 -15.49 4.45
CA PRO A 65 -0.82 -14.53 5.45
C PRO A 65 0.38 -13.74 6.00
N PRO A 66 0.41 -12.39 5.92
CA PRO A 66 -0.52 -11.53 5.19
C PRO A 66 -0.20 -11.48 3.69
N VAL A 67 -1.22 -11.19 2.87
CA VAL A 67 -1.08 -11.06 1.40
C VAL A 67 0.03 -10.07 1.06
N ARG A 68 0.84 -10.39 0.05
CA ARG A 68 1.90 -9.49 -0.44
C ARG A 68 1.62 -9.01 -1.85
N LEU A 69 1.89 -7.74 -2.12
CA LEU A 69 1.92 -7.16 -3.46
C LEU A 69 3.34 -7.23 -4.00
N LEU A 70 3.50 -7.69 -5.24
CA LEU A 70 4.80 -7.82 -5.88
C LEU A 70 5.26 -6.48 -6.48
N THR A 71 6.50 -6.09 -6.18
CA THR A 71 7.12 -4.85 -6.69
C THR A 71 7.95 -5.11 -7.95
N GLY A 72 8.25 -4.06 -8.73
CA GLY A 72 8.99 -4.13 -9.99
C GLY A 72 8.23 -4.72 -11.18
N LEU A 73 6.91 -4.86 -11.04
CA LEU A 73 6.02 -5.25 -12.15
C LEU A 73 5.22 -4.05 -12.65
N ARG A 74 4.46 -3.42 -11.76
CA ARG A 74 3.67 -2.20 -12.05
C ARG A 74 4.10 -0.98 -11.26
N PHE A 75 4.75 -1.20 -10.13
CA PHE A 75 5.23 -0.15 -9.26
C PHE A 75 6.44 -0.64 -8.47
N ASP A 76 7.28 0.30 -8.08
CA ASP A 76 8.30 0.13 -7.05
C ASP A 76 7.87 0.88 -5.80
N VAL A 77 8.58 0.67 -4.69
CA VAL A 77 8.28 1.33 -3.42
C VAL A 77 9.53 1.96 -2.83
N LEU A 78 9.43 3.23 -2.45
CA LEU A 78 10.39 3.87 -1.55
C LEU A 78 9.88 3.72 -0.12
N ASP A 79 10.63 2.98 0.69
CA ASP A 79 10.33 2.68 2.08
C ASP A 79 11.25 3.51 2.99
N VAL A 80 10.65 4.41 3.78
CA VAL A 80 11.36 5.42 4.58
C VAL A 80 10.87 5.47 6.02
N PRO A 81 11.65 6.03 6.97
CA PRO A 81 11.19 6.21 8.35
C PRO A 81 9.90 7.05 8.40
N ARG A 82 8.94 6.65 9.23
CA ARG A 82 7.61 7.29 9.31
C ARG A 82 7.69 8.79 9.51
N ALA A 83 8.57 9.25 10.39
CA ALA A 83 8.74 10.68 10.68
C ALA A 83 9.22 11.47 9.44
N ALA A 84 10.15 10.89 8.67
CA ALA A 84 10.66 11.51 7.45
C ALA A 84 9.61 11.49 6.32
N GLY A 85 8.94 10.35 6.12
CA GLY A 85 7.85 10.22 5.17
C GLY A 85 6.72 11.21 5.46
N ALA A 86 6.25 11.28 6.70
CA ALA A 86 5.21 12.23 7.12
C ALA A 86 5.59 13.69 6.87
N ALA A 87 6.84 14.07 7.16
CA ALA A 87 7.34 15.41 6.89
C ALA A 87 7.45 15.71 5.39
N ALA A 88 7.74 14.68 4.57
CA ALA A 88 7.81 14.82 3.12
C ALA A 88 6.41 14.98 2.48
N LEU A 89 5.37 14.31 3.00
CA LEU A 89 4.02 14.28 2.41
C LEU A 89 3.37 15.65 2.18
N GLY A 90 3.75 16.68 2.96
CA GLY A 90 3.27 18.05 2.76
C GLY A 90 3.88 18.76 1.54
N ARG A 91 4.93 18.18 0.95
CA ARG A 91 5.64 18.71 -0.23
C ARG A 91 5.54 17.81 -1.45
N LEU A 92 4.94 16.62 -1.31
CA LEU A 92 4.71 15.68 -2.39
C LEU A 92 3.34 15.91 -3.03
N ASP A 93 3.22 15.46 -4.27
CA ASP A 93 1.95 15.49 -4.98
C ASP A 93 0.87 14.70 -4.21
N PRO A 94 -0.34 15.27 -4.01
CA PRO A 94 -1.42 14.60 -3.29
C PRO A 94 -1.91 13.31 -3.96
N ALA A 95 -1.64 13.10 -5.26
CA ALA A 95 -2.03 11.91 -6.01
C ALA A 95 -1.08 10.72 -5.81
N CYS A 96 0.11 10.92 -5.22
CA CYS A 96 1.04 9.82 -4.94
C CYS A 96 0.41 8.84 -3.92
N PRO A 97 0.23 7.55 -4.26
CA PRO A 97 -0.29 6.56 -3.31
C PRO A 97 0.73 6.30 -2.20
N VAL A 98 0.24 6.26 -0.95
CA VAL A 98 1.09 6.13 0.23
C VAL A 98 0.48 5.15 1.21
N ALA A 99 1.27 4.18 1.62
CA ALA A 99 0.92 3.24 2.68
C ALA A 99 1.81 3.42 3.92
N LEU A 100 1.28 3.05 5.06
CA LEU A 100 2.00 2.95 6.32
C LEU A 100 2.13 1.47 6.68
N HIS A 101 3.31 1.04 7.12
CA HIS A 101 3.56 -0.28 7.65
C HIS A 101 4.49 -0.19 8.86
N GLY A 102 3.96 -0.40 10.07
CA GLY A 102 4.71 -0.19 11.30
C GLY A 102 5.21 1.27 11.43
N ASP A 103 6.53 1.43 11.62
CA ASP A 103 7.21 2.73 11.68
C ASP A 103 7.81 3.16 10.32
N ARG A 104 7.30 2.59 9.22
CA ARG A 104 7.77 2.89 7.86
C ARG A 104 6.64 3.43 7.00
N VAL A 105 6.95 4.44 6.19
CA VAL A 105 6.07 4.97 5.15
C VAL A 105 6.56 4.43 3.81
N ARG A 106 5.63 3.89 3.03
CA ARG A 106 5.83 3.28 1.72
C ARG A 106 5.20 4.18 0.66
N LEU A 107 6.03 4.84 -0.13
CA LEU A 107 5.65 5.70 -1.24
C LEU A 107 5.69 4.85 -2.52
N LEU A 108 4.56 4.70 -3.20
CA LEU A 108 4.54 3.97 -4.46
C LEU A 108 5.09 4.88 -5.57
N VAL A 109 6.00 4.34 -6.36
CA VAL A 109 6.67 5.00 -7.48
C VAL A 109 6.63 4.11 -8.71
N ALA A 110 6.91 4.65 -9.90
CA ALA A 110 6.86 3.86 -11.13
C ALA A 110 7.85 2.69 -11.07
N ALA A 111 7.51 1.58 -11.72
CA ALA A 111 8.42 0.44 -11.84
C ALA A 111 9.74 0.86 -12.51
N GLY A 112 10.86 0.37 -12.01
CA GLY A 112 12.22 0.76 -12.42
C GLY A 112 12.86 1.84 -11.54
N ALA A 113 12.06 2.61 -10.78
CA ALA A 113 12.58 3.64 -9.88
C ALA A 113 13.52 3.07 -8.80
N ALA A 114 13.34 1.81 -8.39
CA ALA A 114 14.21 1.15 -7.44
C ALA A 114 15.64 0.93 -7.98
N GLU A 115 15.77 0.66 -9.28
CA GLU A 115 17.05 0.45 -9.95
C GLU A 115 17.78 1.77 -10.21
N GLU A 116 17.01 2.84 -10.46
CA GLU A 116 17.53 4.19 -10.67
C GLU A 116 17.96 4.88 -9.37
N LEU A 117 17.37 4.49 -8.23
CA LEU A 117 17.57 5.16 -6.95
C LEU A 117 19.06 5.30 -6.54
N PRO A 118 19.93 4.27 -6.62
CA PRO A 118 21.33 4.42 -6.23
C PRO A 118 22.05 5.50 -7.04
N GLY A 119 21.88 5.50 -8.37
CA GLY A 119 22.47 6.51 -9.25
C GLY A 119 21.90 7.91 -9.00
N LEU A 120 20.61 8.02 -8.69
CA LEU A 120 19.99 9.29 -8.30
C LEU A 120 20.55 9.81 -6.97
N LEU A 121 20.72 8.95 -5.97
CA LEU A 121 21.31 9.35 -4.69
C LEU A 121 22.77 9.76 -4.85
N GLU A 122 23.55 9.09 -5.69
CA GLU A 122 24.92 9.49 -6.01
C GLU A 122 24.95 10.86 -6.70
N TRP A 123 24.13 11.05 -7.72
CA TRP A 123 24.04 12.32 -8.45
C TRP A 123 23.60 13.49 -7.57
N LEU A 124 22.69 13.25 -6.64
CA LEU A 124 22.23 14.24 -5.65
C LEU A 124 23.16 14.37 -4.43
N GLU A 125 24.34 13.72 -4.44
CA GLU A 125 25.34 13.73 -3.36
C GLU A 125 24.86 13.13 -2.02
N TRP A 126 23.77 12.36 -2.04
CA TRP A 126 23.23 11.64 -0.88
C TRP A 126 23.75 10.21 -0.72
N GLY A 127 24.39 9.62 -1.75
CA GLY A 127 24.70 8.19 -1.82
C GLY A 127 25.59 7.63 -0.71
N SER A 128 26.41 8.47 -0.07
CA SER A 128 27.28 8.05 1.04
C SER A 128 26.62 8.17 2.43
N LEU A 129 25.44 8.79 2.51
CA LEU A 129 24.77 9.09 3.78
C LEU A 129 23.84 7.94 4.19
N PRO A 130 23.87 7.52 5.47
CA PRO A 130 22.98 6.47 5.97
C PRO A 130 21.57 7.04 6.21
N LEU A 131 20.80 7.24 5.14
CA LEU A 131 19.48 7.87 5.16
C LEU A 131 18.35 6.96 5.68
N ASP A 132 18.60 5.65 5.84
CA ASP A 132 17.57 4.65 6.18
C ASP A 132 16.39 4.64 5.17
N LEU A 133 16.66 5.07 3.94
CA LEU A 133 15.79 5.01 2.77
C LEU A 133 16.08 3.71 2.02
N ARG A 134 15.04 2.93 1.69
CA ARG A 134 15.15 1.68 0.94
C ARG A 134 14.26 1.72 -0.29
N ALA A 135 14.72 1.14 -1.39
CA ALA A 135 13.85 0.85 -2.53
C ALA A 135 13.52 -0.65 -2.58
N LEU A 136 12.26 -0.95 -2.89
CA LEU A 136 11.77 -2.29 -3.17
C LEU A 136 11.35 -2.34 -4.64
N GLY A 137 12.15 -3.02 -5.44
CA GLY A 137 11.97 -3.16 -6.89
C GLY A 137 11.62 -4.58 -7.32
N ALA A 138 12.08 -4.97 -8.51
CA ALA A 138 11.85 -6.29 -9.07
C ALA A 138 12.25 -7.44 -8.13
N GLY A 139 11.41 -8.47 -8.07
CA GLY A 139 11.59 -9.63 -7.19
C GLY A 139 11.28 -9.38 -5.70
N GLY A 140 10.95 -8.13 -5.34
CA GLY A 140 10.50 -7.75 -4.01
C GLY A 140 8.99 -7.84 -3.81
N GLY A 141 8.55 -7.37 -2.65
CA GLY A 141 7.13 -7.17 -2.39
C GLY A 141 6.86 -6.46 -1.07
N ILE A 142 5.68 -5.88 -0.97
CA ILE A 142 5.19 -5.25 0.26
C ILE A 142 3.97 -5.99 0.79
N THR A 143 3.77 -5.98 2.11
CA THR A 143 2.49 -6.38 2.69
C THR A 143 1.38 -5.54 2.07
N ALA A 144 0.36 -6.20 1.52
CA ALA A 144 -0.80 -5.56 0.92
C ALA A 144 -1.49 -4.68 1.95
N PRO A 145 -1.62 -3.37 1.70
CA PRO A 145 -2.39 -2.52 2.60
C PRO A 145 -3.85 -2.96 2.63
N LEU A 146 -4.52 -2.81 3.76
CA LEU A 146 -5.94 -3.17 3.82
C LEU A 146 -6.76 -2.23 2.91
N PRO A 147 -7.60 -2.76 2.01
CA PRO A 147 -8.51 -1.93 1.22
C PRO A 147 -9.53 -1.25 2.15
N VAL A 148 -9.77 0.05 1.96
CA VAL A 148 -10.84 0.78 2.65
C VAL A 148 -12.18 0.47 1.98
N PRO A 149 -13.27 0.12 2.69
CA PRO A 149 -13.53 0.26 4.12
C PRO A 149 -13.58 -1.11 4.82
N ALA A 150 -12.49 -1.88 4.85
CA ALA A 150 -12.44 -3.01 5.76
C ALA A 150 -12.54 -2.51 7.21
N PRO A 151 -13.38 -3.09 8.09
CA PRO A 151 -13.40 -2.71 9.49
C PRO A 151 -11.98 -2.87 10.02
N ALA A 152 -11.46 -1.79 10.61
CA ALA A 152 -10.11 -1.72 11.19
C ALA A 152 -10.02 -2.63 12.42
N ALA A 153 -10.17 -3.94 12.23
CA ALA A 153 -9.98 -4.94 13.24
C ALA A 153 -8.47 -5.14 13.41
N GLY A 154 -7.85 -4.24 14.18
CA GLY A 154 -6.84 -4.56 15.18
C GLY A 154 -5.64 -5.42 14.79
N ALA A 155 -5.30 -5.58 13.52
CA ALA A 155 -4.09 -6.27 13.11
C ALA A 155 -2.90 -5.33 13.33
N GLN A 156 -2.38 -5.33 14.56
CA GLN A 156 -1.16 -4.64 14.93
C GLN A 156 -0.05 -5.04 13.94
N GLY A 157 0.38 -4.11 13.09
CA GLY A 157 1.38 -4.36 12.04
C GLY A 157 0.84 -4.56 10.61
N ALA A 158 -0.47 -4.51 10.39
CA ALA A 158 -1.04 -4.49 9.05
C ALA A 158 -0.67 -3.20 8.31
N ALA A 159 -0.39 -3.32 7.00
CA ALA A 159 -0.21 -2.15 6.17
C ALA A 159 -1.55 -1.44 5.96
N VAL A 160 -1.57 -0.11 6.00
CA VAL A 160 -2.78 0.71 5.82
C VAL A 160 -2.53 1.85 4.83
N TRP A 161 -3.52 2.17 4.00
CA TRP A 161 -3.43 3.31 3.11
C TRP A 161 -3.50 4.63 3.89
N LEU A 162 -2.50 5.49 3.73
CA LEU A 162 -2.55 6.91 4.11
C LEU A 162 -3.16 7.76 2.99
N ARG A 163 -2.85 7.42 1.74
CA ARG A 163 -3.44 7.98 0.53
C ARG A 163 -3.68 6.80 -0.43
N PRO A 164 -4.93 6.33 -0.59
CA PRO A 164 -5.21 5.16 -1.42
C PRO A 164 -5.01 5.50 -2.91
N PRO A 165 -4.62 4.52 -3.75
CA PRO A 165 -4.68 4.68 -5.19
C PRO A 165 -6.14 4.87 -5.65
N VAL A 166 -6.37 5.64 -6.70
CA VAL A 166 -7.72 5.80 -7.31
C VAL A 166 -8.05 4.53 -8.10
N PRO A 167 -9.09 3.77 -7.74
CA PRO A 167 -9.50 2.58 -8.49
C PRO A 167 -9.93 2.95 -9.93
N GLY A 168 -9.62 2.11 -10.92
CA GLY A 168 -10.05 2.31 -12.31
C GLY A 168 -9.23 3.32 -13.14
N ARG A 169 -8.15 3.90 -12.59
CA ARG A 169 -7.13 4.66 -13.35
C ARG A 169 -5.87 3.79 -13.45
N GLU A 170 -5.21 3.77 -14.61
CA GLU A 170 -3.89 3.12 -14.73
C GLU A 170 -2.96 3.76 -13.70
N VAL A 171 -2.66 3.02 -12.62
CA VAL A 171 -1.90 3.52 -11.48
C VAL A 171 -0.57 4.11 -11.95
N GLU A 172 0.06 3.48 -12.95
CA GLU A 172 1.28 3.89 -13.63
C GLU A 172 1.28 5.37 -14.04
N SER A 173 0.13 5.89 -14.50
CA SER A 173 -0.04 7.29 -14.92
C SER A 173 -0.05 8.31 -13.78
N SER A 174 -0.17 7.86 -12.53
CA SER A 174 -0.19 8.70 -11.32
C SER A 174 1.07 8.52 -10.47
N LEU A 175 1.95 7.59 -10.83
CA LEU A 175 3.15 7.30 -10.07
C LEU A 175 4.29 8.26 -10.46
N PRO A 176 5.06 8.77 -9.49
CA PRO A 176 6.28 9.48 -9.77
C PRO A 176 7.25 8.59 -10.57
N ALA A 177 7.63 9.02 -11.77
CA ALA A 177 8.58 8.37 -12.66
C ALA A 177 9.73 9.32 -13.02
N VAL A 178 10.83 8.78 -13.54
CA VAL A 178 11.80 9.57 -14.31
C VAL A 178 11.19 9.83 -15.69
N PRO A 179 11.23 11.07 -16.19
CA PRO A 179 10.69 11.35 -17.52
C PRO A 179 11.45 10.52 -18.57
N ALA A 180 10.71 9.74 -19.36
CA ALA A 180 11.25 9.20 -20.60
C ALA A 180 11.69 10.37 -21.48
N TRP A 181 12.90 10.28 -22.04
CA TRP A 181 13.44 11.31 -22.92
C TRP A 181 12.46 11.55 -24.09
N GLY A 182 11.74 12.69 -24.08
CA GLY A 182 10.86 13.11 -25.17
C GLY A 182 9.34 13.01 -24.98
N GLY A 183 8.80 12.93 -23.76
CA GLY A 183 7.35 12.99 -23.50
C GLY A 183 6.95 14.18 -22.63
N GLY A 184 6.06 15.05 -23.12
CA GLY A 184 5.76 16.35 -22.51
C GLY A 184 5.03 16.33 -21.16
N GLY A 185 5.40 17.28 -20.29
CA GLY A 185 4.44 17.99 -19.45
C GLY A 185 3.97 17.35 -18.15
N GLY A 186 4.80 16.57 -17.46
CA GLY A 186 4.63 16.23 -16.05
C GLY A 186 5.98 16.37 -15.36
N ALA A 187 6.08 17.20 -14.32
CA ALA A 187 7.32 17.64 -13.68
C ALA A 187 8.27 16.49 -13.30
N PRO A 188 9.59 16.74 -13.11
CA PRO A 188 10.55 15.79 -12.55
C PRO A 188 10.05 15.23 -11.20
N GLY A 189 9.33 14.11 -11.26
CA GLY A 189 8.58 13.57 -10.13
C GLY A 189 9.49 12.79 -9.21
N LEU A 190 10.23 11.83 -9.76
CA LEU A 190 11.10 10.97 -8.96
C LEU A 190 12.27 11.74 -8.34
N VAL A 191 12.96 12.59 -9.10
CA VAL A 191 14.09 13.39 -8.59
C VAL A 191 13.66 14.26 -7.40
N ARG A 192 12.57 15.03 -7.55
CA ARG A 192 12.07 15.89 -6.47
C ARG A 192 11.58 15.09 -5.27
N LEU A 193 10.93 13.94 -5.52
CA LEU A 193 10.52 13.01 -4.48
C LEU A 193 11.73 12.52 -3.68
N VAL A 194 12.76 11.99 -4.36
CA VAL A 194 13.98 11.46 -3.74
C VAL A 194 14.72 12.55 -2.98
N GLU A 195 14.93 13.74 -3.57
CA GLU A 195 15.56 14.88 -2.91
C GLU A 195 14.79 15.29 -1.64
N THR A 196 13.47 15.38 -1.73
CA THR A 196 12.60 15.76 -0.60
C THR A 196 12.67 14.75 0.52
N VAL A 197 12.60 13.46 0.19
CA VAL A 197 12.60 12.37 1.16
C VAL A 197 13.99 12.20 1.78
N ALA A 198 15.07 12.27 0.99
CA ALA A 198 16.44 12.24 1.47
C ALA A 198 16.72 13.38 2.45
N THR A 199 16.27 14.60 2.11
CA THR A 199 16.38 15.77 2.98
C THR A 199 15.70 15.56 4.33
N GLU A 200 14.47 15.02 4.36
CA GLU A 200 13.78 14.75 5.62
C GLU A 200 14.40 13.60 6.41
N CYS A 201 14.85 12.54 5.73
CA CYS A 201 15.56 11.44 6.38
C CYS A 201 16.81 11.97 7.09
N HIS A 202 17.60 12.80 6.39
CA HIS A 202 18.78 13.44 6.94
C HIS A 202 18.42 14.35 8.12
N ARG A 203 17.40 15.21 7.99
CA ARG A 203 16.97 16.12 9.06
C ARG A 203 16.53 15.38 10.32
N ILE A 204 15.74 14.32 10.17
CA ILE A 204 15.30 13.49 11.31
C ILE A 204 16.49 12.80 11.96
N ARG A 205 17.44 12.29 11.18
CA ARG A 205 18.68 11.73 11.70
C ARG A 205 19.46 12.75 12.53
N LEU A 206 19.69 13.95 12.01
CA LEU A 206 20.38 15.02 12.74
C LEU A 206 19.68 15.37 14.06
N ARG A 207 18.34 15.46 14.04
CA ARG A 207 17.54 15.71 15.25
C ARG A 207 17.68 14.59 16.28
N ARG A 208 17.71 13.32 15.85
CA ARG A 208 17.91 12.17 16.75
C ARG A 208 19.30 12.20 17.38
N THR A 209 20.34 12.49 16.61
CA THR A 209 21.71 12.60 17.13
C THR A 209 21.85 13.78 18.09
N ALA A 210 21.25 14.93 17.80
CA ALA A 210 21.26 16.08 18.71
C ALA A 210 20.47 15.85 20.01
N ALA A 211 19.44 15.00 19.98
CA ALA A 211 18.62 14.65 21.14
C ALA A 211 19.23 13.53 22.00
N GLN A 212 20.25 12.81 21.51
CA GLN A 212 20.98 11.86 22.33
C GLN A 212 21.81 12.65 23.35
N PRO A 213 21.63 12.43 24.67
CA PRO A 213 22.48 13.06 25.67
C PRO A 213 23.92 12.69 25.32
N LEU A 214 24.74 13.70 25.08
CA LEU A 214 26.17 13.52 24.92
C LEU A 214 26.70 13.00 26.25
N ALA A 215 26.74 11.69 26.40
CA ALA A 215 27.43 11.00 27.47
C ALA A 215 28.93 11.16 27.22
N PHE A 216 29.43 12.37 27.46
CA PHE A 216 30.85 12.59 27.69
C PHE A 216 31.10 12.13 29.14
N SER A 217 31.70 10.95 29.28
CA SER A 217 32.39 10.52 30.49
C SER A 217 33.79 11.11 30.55
#